data_AF-H1G551-F1
#
_entry.id   AF-H1G551-F1
#
_cell.length_a   1.000
_cell.length_b   1.000
_cell.length_c   1.000
_cell.angle_alpha   90.00
_cell.angle_beta   90.00
_cell.angle_gamma   90.00
#
_symmetry.space_group_name_H-M   'P 1'
#
loop_
_entity.id
_entity.type
_entity.pdbx_description
1 polymer ?
#
loop_
_entity_poly.entity_id
_entity_poly.type
_entity_poly.pdbx_seq_one_letter_code
_entity_poly.pdbx_strand_id
1 'polypeptide(L)'
;MGKLWITLIILLALGLVVAGGVGGHHVSTQNDFCITCHAYEKVSWDHGSHPQVDCLACHTKGFVTDKIQGARKVYLMFSGQVNPHHDAPSQTHPEKISENCSACHLSDYIRENDPDFYREHTEIMAGGRYTCLTCHGDNGHDPALQALRFKAPRYTQ
;
A
#
# COMPACT_ATOMS: atom_id res chain seq x y z
N MET A 1 -14.37 -42.74 21.93
CA MET A 1 -13.15 -42.70 21.06
C MET A 1 -13.39 -41.98 19.74
N GLY A 2 -14.52 -42.17 19.04
CA GLY A 2 -14.80 -41.55 17.73
C GLY A 2 -15.01 -40.02 17.66
N LYS A 3 -15.25 -39.31 18.76
CA LYS A 3 -15.49 -37.85 18.73
C LYS A 3 -14.21 -37.04 18.97
N LEU A 4 -13.29 -37.56 19.80
CA LEU A 4 -12.03 -36.89 20.16
C LEU A 4 -11.11 -36.71 18.93
N TRP A 5 -10.97 -37.72 18.07
CA TRP A 5 -10.12 -37.60 16.88
C TRP A 5 -10.69 -36.62 15.84
N ILE A 6 -12.02 -36.57 15.69
CA ILE A 6 -12.70 -35.57 14.83
C ILE A 6 -12.43 -34.17 15.36
N THR A 7 -12.58 -33.96 16.68
CA THR A 7 -12.26 -32.67 17.31
C THR A 7 -10.79 -32.28 17.08
N LEU A 8 -9.86 -33.22 17.23
CA LEU A 8 -8.43 -32.96 16.99
C LEU A 8 -8.13 -32.59 15.53
N ILE A 9 -8.78 -33.25 14.55
CA ILE A 9 -8.63 -32.90 13.14
C ILE A 9 -9.20 -31.51 12.85
N ILE A 10 -10.36 -31.17 13.39
CA ILE A 10 -10.95 -29.85 13.21
C ILE A 10 -10.03 -28.77 13.79
N LEU A 11 -9.49 -29.00 15.00
CA LEU A 11 -8.56 -28.06 15.63
C LEU A 11 -7.26 -27.92 14.85
N LEU A 12 -6.72 -29.03 14.32
CA LEU A 12 -5.53 -28.99 13.45
C LEU A 12 -5.81 -28.22 12.16
N ALA A 13 -6.91 -28.51 11.48
CA ALA A 13 -7.31 -27.82 10.26
C ALA A 13 -7.53 -26.32 10.51
N LEU A 14 -8.20 -25.96 11.60
CA LEU A 14 -8.38 -24.57 12.00
C LEU A 14 -7.04 -23.90 12.30
N GLY A 15 -6.16 -24.58 13.03
CA GLY A 15 -4.80 -24.09 13.32
C GLY A 15 -4.02 -23.82 12.03
N LEU A 16 -4.08 -24.72 11.05
CA LEU A 16 -3.44 -24.55 9.75
C LEU A 16 -4.02 -23.38 8.95
N VAL A 17 -5.36 -23.21 8.95
CA VAL A 17 -6.02 -22.10 8.27
C VAL A 17 -5.62 -20.76 8.90
N VAL A 18 -5.60 -20.68 10.23
CA VAL A 18 -5.19 -19.46 10.95
C VAL A 18 -3.70 -19.17 10.68
N ALA A 19 -2.83 -20.18 10.81
CA ALA A 19 -1.41 -20.03 10.55
C ALA A 19 -1.13 -19.59 9.10
N GLY A 20 -1.80 -20.21 8.13
CA GLY A 20 -1.72 -19.83 6.73
C GLY A 20 -2.22 -18.41 6.46
N GLY A 21 -3.33 -18.01 7.11
CA GLY A 21 -3.87 -16.65 7.01
C GLY A 21 -2.91 -15.59 7.56
N VAL A 22 -2.30 -15.84 8.72
CA VAL A 22 -1.31 -14.93 9.33
C VAL A 22 -0.05 -14.85 8.46
N GLY A 23 0.48 -16.00 8.00
CA GLY A 23 1.65 -16.03 7.14
C GLY A 23 1.41 -15.32 5.80
N GLY A 24 0.27 -15.60 5.16
CA GLY A 24 -0.14 -14.93 3.92
C GLY A 24 -0.34 -13.43 4.10
N HIS A 25 -0.90 -12.99 5.23
CA HIS A 25 -1.00 -11.58 5.56
C HIS A 25 0.38 -10.93 5.64
N HIS A 26 1.30 -11.51 6.42
CA HIS A 26 2.64 -10.98 6.61
C HIS A 26 3.43 -10.84 5.29
N VAL A 27 3.42 -11.87 4.45
CA VAL A 27 4.11 -11.84 3.15
C VAL A 27 3.49 -10.78 2.25
N SER A 28 2.17 -10.72 2.15
CA SER A 28 1.48 -9.77 1.26
C SER A 28 1.50 -8.32 1.73
N THR A 29 2.16 -8.01 2.85
CA THR A 29 2.42 -6.64 3.31
C THR A 29 3.86 -6.18 3.10
N GLN A 30 4.76 -7.08 2.70
CA GLN A 30 6.17 -6.75 2.47
C GLN A 30 6.40 -6.10 1.11
N ASN A 31 7.42 -5.25 1.02
CA ASN A 31 7.81 -4.59 -0.24
C ASN A 31 8.15 -5.61 -1.32
N ASP A 32 8.82 -6.71 -0.97
CA ASP A 32 9.20 -7.80 -1.88
C ASP A 32 7.99 -8.43 -2.60
N PHE A 33 6.86 -8.53 -1.90
CA PHE A 33 5.62 -9.01 -2.51
C PHE A 33 5.09 -7.99 -3.54
N CYS A 34 5.08 -6.70 -3.21
CA CYS A 34 4.62 -5.65 -4.11
C CYS A 34 5.48 -5.57 -5.39
N ILE A 35 6.81 -5.59 -5.24
CA ILE A 35 7.74 -5.40 -6.37
C ILE A 35 7.79 -6.62 -7.30
N THR A 36 7.25 -7.78 -6.88
CA THR A 36 7.08 -8.93 -7.77
C THR A 36 6.28 -8.58 -9.03
N CYS A 37 5.27 -7.71 -8.90
CA CYS A 37 4.49 -7.19 -10.02
C CYS A 37 4.85 -5.73 -10.35
N HIS A 38 5.29 -4.95 -9.36
CA HIS A 38 5.62 -3.52 -9.49
C HIS A 38 7.14 -3.28 -9.53
N ALA A 39 7.88 -4.07 -10.32
CA ALA A 39 9.35 -4.11 -10.27
C ALA A 39 10.05 -2.75 -10.39
N TYR A 40 9.54 -1.85 -11.23
CA TYR A 40 10.12 -0.52 -11.44
C TYR A 40 9.84 0.47 -10.29
N GLU A 41 8.87 0.17 -9.42
CA GLU A 41 8.57 1.03 -8.28
C GLU A 41 9.63 0.95 -7.20
N LYS A 42 10.37 -0.18 -7.10
CA LYS A 42 11.46 -0.32 -6.12
C LYS A 42 12.55 0.72 -6.34
N VAL A 43 13.02 0.84 -7.58
CA VAL A 43 14.11 1.74 -7.94
C VAL A 43 13.68 3.20 -7.77
N SER A 44 12.46 3.56 -8.16
CA SER A 44 11.96 4.92 -7.96
C SER A 44 11.73 5.25 -6.48
N TRP A 45 11.25 4.30 -5.68
CA TRP A 45 11.06 4.46 -4.24
C TRP A 45 12.39 4.55 -3.47
N ASP A 46 13.39 3.75 -3.84
CA ASP A 46 14.74 3.78 -3.24
C ASP A 46 15.44 5.13 -3.40
N HIS A 47 15.07 5.89 -4.43
CA HIS A 47 15.57 7.23 -4.71
C HIS A 47 14.56 8.33 -4.36
N GLY A 48 13.41 7.95 -3.76
CA GLY A 48 12.40 8.87 -3.28
C GLY A 48 12.76 9.49 -1.92
N SER A 49 11.82 10.21 -1.32
CA SER A 49 12.03 10.86 -0.02
C SER A 49 11.87 9.91 1.18
N HIS A 50 11.35 8.70 0.96
CA HIS A 50 11.01 7.74 2.02
C HIS A 50 11.53 6.30 1.74
N PRO A 51 12.81 6.10 1.34
CA PRO A 51 13.35 4.78 1.01
C PRO A 51 13.43 3.81 2.21
N GLN A 52 13.16 4.30 3.43
CA GLN A 52 13.12 3.53 4.67
C GLN A 52 11.70 3.13 5.10
N VAL A 53 10.67 3.53 4.36
CA VAL A 53 9.25 3.35 4.74
C VAL A 53 8.54 2.40 3.78
N ASP A 54 8.02 1.29 4.30
CA ASP A 54 7.38 0.26 3.48
C ASP A 54 6.23 0.77 2.60
N CYS A 55 6.03 0.14 1.44
CA CYS A 55 5.05 0.55 0.44
C CYS A 55 3.64 0.74 1.03
N LEU A 56 3.22 -0.18 1.92
CA LEU A 56 1.90 -0.13 2.52
C LEU A 56 1.75 0.95 3.60
N ALA A 57 2.82 1.52 4.14
CA ALA A 57 2.68 2.67 5.03
C ALA A 57 2.08 3.87 4.29
N CYS A 58 2.32 4.00 2.99
CA CYS A 58 1.70 5.03 2.14
C CYS A 58 0.48 4.51 1.37
N HIS A 59 0.49 3.26 0.90
CA HIS A 59 -0.51 2.73 -0.03
C HIS A 59 -1.65 1.94 0.62
N THR A 60 -1.63 1.70 1.93
CA THR A 60 -2.72 1.00 2.60
C THR A 60 -4.02 1.80 2.58
N LYS A 61 -5.12 1.09 2.36
CA LYS A 61 -6.50 1.56 2.55
C LYS A 61 -7.17 0.89 3.74
N GLY A 62 -6.38 0.22 4.57
CA GLY A 62 -6.84 -0.63 5.66
C GLY A 62 -6.93 -2.11 5.24
N PHE A 63 -6.80 -2.98 6.24
CA PHE A 63 -6.65 -4.42 6.08
C PHE A 63 -7.64 -5.06 5.09
N VAL A 64 -8.95 -4.85 5.30
CA VAL A 64 -10.00 -5.52 4.50
C VAL A 64 -9.94 -5.06 3.05
N THR A 65 -9.87 -3.75 2.83
CA THR A 65 -9.84 -3.16 1.48
C THR A 65 -8.61 -3.61 0.72
N ASP A 66 -7.45 -3.64 1.35
CA ASP A 66 -6.18 -4.04 0.71
C ASP A 66 -6.22 -5.50 0.27
N LYS A 67 -6.76 -6.40 1.10
CA LYS A 67 -6.86 -7.82 0.72
C LYS A 67 -7.88 -8.06 -0.39
N ILE A 68 -9.04 -7.41 -0.35
CA ILE A 68 -10.06 -7.55 -1.40
C ILE A 68 -9.56 -6.97 -2.73
N GLN A 69 -9.04 -5.76 -2.72
CA GLN A 69 -8.56 -5.10 -3.95
C GLN A 69 -7.28 -5.76 -4.48
N GLY A 70 -6.38 -6.19 -3.59
CA GLY A 70 -5.19 -6.95 -3.97
C GLY A 70 -5.55 -8.26 -4.67
N ALA A 71 -6.44 -9.06 -4.09
CA ALA A 71 -6.90 -10.31 -4.70
C ALA A 71 -7.57 -10.06 -6.07
N ARG A 72 -8.40 -9.01 -6.18
CA ARG A 72 -9.01 -8.61 -7.45
C ARG A 72 -7.95 -8.23 -8.49
N LYS A 73 -6.94 -7.43 -8.12
CA LYS A 73 -5.86 -7.01 -9.02
C LYS A 73 -5.04 -8.20 -9.52
N VAL A 74 -4.74 -9.16 -8.64
CA VAL A 74 -4.06 -10.41 -9.03
C VAL A 74 -4.87 -11.16 -10.09
N TYR A 75 -6.18 -11.34 -9.87
CA TYR A 75 -7.06 -11.97 -10.87
C TYR A 75 -7.09 -11.21 -12.20
N LEU A 76 -7.19 -9.88 -12.16
CA LEU A 76 -7.24 -9.04 -13.35
C LEU A 76 -5.90 -9.05 -14.12
N MET A 77 -4.78 -9.14 -13.41
CA MET A 77 -3.45 -9.27 -14.00
C MET A 77 -3.30 -10.61 -14.73
N PHE A 78 -3.63 -11.73 -14.07
CA PHE A 78 -3.53 -13.06 -14.70
C PHE A 78 -4.51 -13.25 -15.86
N SER A 79 -5.67 -12.60 -15.83
CA SER A 79 -6.63 -12.60 -16.95
C SER A 79 -6.31 -11.59 -18.06
N GLY A 80 -5.17 -10.88 -17.98
CA GLY A 80 -4.72 -9.94 -18.99
C GLY A 80 -5.53 -8.63 -19.07
N GLN A 81 -6.41 -8.38 -18.10
CA GLN A 81 -7.29 -7.20 -18.07
C GLN A 81 -6.59 -5.96 -17.49
N VAL A 82 -5.53 -6.14 -16.69
CA VAL A 82 -4.80 -5.04 -16.06
C VAL A 82 -3.29 -5.27 -16.17
N ASN A 83 -2.56 -4.21 -16.52
CA ASN A 83 -1.11 -4.16 -16.43
C ASN A 83 -0.70 -3.55 -15.08
N PRO A 84 0.03 -4.26 -14.21
CA PRO A 84 0.48 -3.71 -12.92
C PRO A 84 1.37 -2.46 -13.06
N HIS A 85 2.07 -2.27 -14.18
CA HIS A 85 2.86 -1.06 -14.44
C HIS A 85 2.01 0.21 -14.65
N HIS A 86 0.70 0.05 -14.86
CA HIS A 86 -0.23 1.18 -15.02
C HIS A 86 -1.02 1.45 -13.73
N ASP A 87 -0.77 0.71 -12.66
CA ASP A 87 -1.38 0.97 -11.37
C ASP A 87 -0.74 2.23 -10.74
N ALA A 88 -1.57 3.23 -10.44
CA ALA A 88 -1.14 4.46 -9.81
C ALA A 88 -2.05 4.75 -8.60
N PRO A 89 -1.83 4.07 -7.46
CA PRO A 89 -2.67 4.24 -6.28
C PRO A 89 -2.72 5.70 -5.79
N SER A 90 -1.62 6.45 -5.93
CA SER A 90 -1.52 7.87 -5.57
C SER A 90 -2.38 8.81 -6.40
N GLN A 91 -2.71 8.42 -7.63
CA GLN A 91 -3.58 9.19 -8.51
C GLN A 91 -5.06 8.80 -8.34
N THR A 92 -5.31 7.55 -7.94
CA THR A 92 -6.66 7.00 -7.82
C THR A 92 -7.27 7.18 -6.43
N HIS A 93 -6.44 7.33 -5.39
CA HIS A 93 -6.86 7.51 -4.01
C HIS A 93 -5.99 8.53 -3.25
N PRO A 94 -5.87 9.77 -3.78
CA PRO A 94 -5.02 10.80 -3.18
C PRO A 94 -5.43 11.14 -1.75
N GLU A 95 -6.73 11.07 -1.43
CA GLU A 95 -7.27 11.29 -0.08
C GLU A 95 -6.71 10.28 0.92
N LYS A 96 -6.69 8.99 0.56
CA LYS A 96 -6.24 7.95 1.47
C LYS A 96 -4.73 7.99 1.68
N ILE A 97 -3.97 8.34 0.65
CA ILE A 97 -2.54 8.60 0.82
C ILE A 97 -2.31 9.83 1.70
N SER A 98 -3.11 10.89 1.54
CA SER A 98 -3.03 12.09 2.38
C SER A 98 -3.25 11.78 3.87
N GLU A 99 -4.19 10.89 4.19
CA GLU A 99 -4.38 10.41 5.56
C GLU A 99 -3.13 9.70 6.09
N ASN A 100 -2.51 8.84 5.27
CA ASN A 100 -1.30 8.13 5.64
C ASN A 100 -0.10 9.09 5.81
N CYS A 101 0.01 10.14 4.98
CA CYS A 101 0.99 11.23 5.19
C CYS A 101 0.75 11.93 6.53
N SER A 102 -0.51 12.25 6.82
CA SER A 102 -0.91 12.97 8.04
C SER A 102 -0.63 12.17 9.30
N ALA A 103 -0.73 10.84 9.26
CA ALA A 103 -0.41 9.98 10.40
C ALA A 103 1.03 10.15 10.91
N CYS A 104 1.97 10.54 10.04
CA CYS A 104 3.36 10.81 10.41
C CYS A 104 3.66 12.31 10.52
N HIS A 105 3.22 13.11 9.54
CA HIS A 105 3.59 14.52 9.39
C HIS A 105 2.67 15.50 10.13
N LEU A 106 1.47 15.06 10.54
CA LEU A 106 0.51 15.82 11.34
C LEU A 106 0.17 15.03 12.61
N SER A 107 1.19 14.51 13.28
CA SER A 107 1.04 13.78 14.53
C SER A 107 0.81 14.72 15.72
N ASP A 108 0.44 14.15 16.88
CA ASP A 108 0.31 14.90 18.14
C ASP A 108 1.60 15.63 18.50
N TYR A 109 2.76 15.02 18.21
CA TYR A 109 4.07 15.66 18.40
C TYR A 109 4.19 16.97 17.60
N ILE A 110 3.79 16.97 16.33
CA ILE A 110 3.83 18.16 15.49
C ILE A 110 2.82 19.20 16.00
N ARG A 111 1.61 18.77 16.38
CA ARG A 111 0.61 19.67 16.98
C ARG A 111 1.12 20.39 18.22
N GLU A 112 1.91 19.72 19.04
CA GLU A 112 2.45 20.27 20.29
C GLU A 112 3.70 21.13 20.09
N ASN A 113 4.56 20.79 19.12
CA ASN A 113 5.86 21.44 18.92
C ASN A 113 5.87 22.47 17.78
N ASP A 114 4.93 22.38 16.84
CA ASP A 114 4.72 23.33 15.74
C ASP A 114 3.21 23.53 15.46
N PRO A 115 2.49 24.20 16.39
CA PRO A 115 1.03 24.31 16.32
C PRO A 115 0.55 25.14 15.12
N ASP A 116 1.34 26.13 14.67
CA ASP A 116 0.99 26.94 13.50
C ASP A 116 1.07 26.13 12.21
N PHE A 117 2.15 25.36 12.01
CA PHE A 117 2.26 24.45 10.86
C PHE A 117 1.10 23.46 10.83
N TYR A 118 0.80 22.83 11.97
CA TYR A 118 -0.30 21.87 12.09
C TYR A 118 -1.64 22.52 11.74
N ARG A 119 -1.94 23.69 12.31
CA ARG A 119 -3.19 24.40 12.08
C ARG A 119 -3.35 24.79 10.61
N GLU A 120 -2.32 25.38 10.01
CA GLU A 120 -2.39 25.81 8.60
C GLU A 120 -2.60 24.64 7.64
N HIS A 121 -1.87 23.54 7.81
CA HIS A 121 -2.02 22.37 6.95
C HIS A 121 -3.39 21.69 7.14
N THR A 122 -3.89 21.60 8.37
CA THR A 122 -5.20 21.02 8.63
C THR A 122 -6.34 21.92 8.12
N GLU A 123 -6.22 23.25 8.23
CA GLU A 123 -7.19 24.20 7.69
C GLU A 123 -7.27 24.15 6.15
N ILE A 124 -6.12 24.10 5.46
CA ILE A 124 -6.07 23.98 3.99
C ILE A 124 -6.75 22.68 3.51
N MET A 125 -6.55 21.58 4.26
CA MET A 125 -7.11 20.28 3.93
C MET A 125 -8.56 20.08 4.40
N ALA A 126 -9.07 20.88 5.33
CA ALA A 126 -10.39 20.69 5.96
C ALA A 126 -11.56 20.65 4.96
N GLY A 127 -11.44 21.33 3.81
CA GLY A 127 -12.45 21.32 2.76
C GLY A 127 -12.41 20.12 1.81
N GLY A 128 -11.46 19.18 1.98
CA GLY A 128 -11.28 18.00 1.13
C GLY A 128 -10.85 18.30 -0.33
N ARG A 129 -10.69 19.58 -0.67
CA ARG A 129 -10.27 20.04 -2.01
C ARG A 129 -8.77 19.84 -2.25
N TYR A 130 -7.98 19.89 -1.18
CA TYR A 130 -6.53 19.76 -1.23
C TYR A 130 -6.10 18.53 -0.42
N THR A 131 -5.17 17.78 -1.00
CA THR A 131 -4.46 16.68 -0.34
C THR A 131 -2.99 17.04 -0.23
N CYS A 132 -2.23 16.31 0.58
CA CYS A 132 -0.77 16.49 0.64
C CYS A 132 -0.17 16.44 -0.77
N LEU A 133 -0.57 15.46 -1.59
CA LEU A 133 -0.08 15.26 -2.96
C LEU A 133 -0.46 16.39 -3.93
N THR A 134 -1.43 17.25 -3.59
CA THR A 134 -1.81 18.37 -4.45
C THR A 134 -0.68 19.40 -4.59
N CYS A 135 0.11 19.58 -3.53
CA CYS A 135 1.30 20.43 -3.54
C CYS A 135 2.60 19.60 -3.51
N HIS A 136 2.56 18.44 -2.83
CA HIS A 136 3.69 17.54 -2.61
C HIS A 136 3.61 16.30 -3.51
N GLY A 137 3.53 16.50 -4.83
CA GLY A 137 3.28 15.42 -5.81
C GLY A 137 4.34 14.31 -5.86
N ASP A 138 5.62 14.64 -5.62
CA ASP A 138 6.76 13.76 -5.93
C ASP A 138 7.51 13.27 -4.67
N ASN A 139 6.78 12.93 -3.60
CA ASN A 139 7.40 12.64 -2.28
C ASN A 139 7.54 11.14 -1.96
N GLY A 140 7.02 10.26 -2.81
CA GLY A 140 7.09 8.80 -2.62
C GLY A 140 8.04 8.09 -3.57
N HIS A 141 8.11 8.55 -4.83
CA HIS A 141 8.88 7.93 -5.89
C HIS A 141 9.62 9.02 -6.66
N ASP A 142 10.86 8.75 -7.08
CA ASP A 142 11.53 9.58 -8.09
C ASP A 142 10.73 9.53 -9.41
N PRO A 143 10.26 10.68 -9.93
CA PRO A 143 9.37 10.69 -11.10
C PRO A 143 10.05 10.18 -12.38
N ALA A 144 11.33 10.47 -12.57
CA ALA A 144 12.07 10.10 -13.78
C ALA A 144 12.31 8.59 -13.82
N LEU A 145 12.65 7.99 -12.68
CA LEU A 145 12.82 6.55 -12.52
C LEU A 145 11.47 5.83 -12.56
N GLN A 146 10.42 6.38 -11.95
CA GLN A 146 9.09 5.78 -11.98
C GLN A 146 8.55 5.69 -13.42
N ALA A 147 8.81 6.72 -14.24
CA ALA A 147 8.38 6.74 -15.64
C ALA A 147 8.98 5.60 -16.50
N LEU A 148 10.07 4.95 -16.04
CA LEU A 148 10.66 3.80 -16.73
C LEU A 148 9.72 2.58 -16.78
N ARG A 149 8.74 2.48 -15.87
CA ARG A 149 7.74 1.40 -15.86
C ARG A 149 6.93 1.28 -17.14
N PHE A 150 6.78 2.38 -17.89
CA PHE A 150 6.06 2.42 -19.16
C PHE A 150 6.93 2.06 -20.38
N LYS A 151 8.26 2.08 -20.22
CA LYS A 151 9.21 1.77 -21.28
C LYS A 151 9.59 0.29 -21.31
N ALA A 152 9.24 -0.44 -20.26
CA ALA A 152 9.45 -1.88 -20.18
C ALA A 152 8.64 -2.61 -21.26
N PRO A 153 9.22 -3.59 -21.96
CA PRO A 153 8.42 -4.45 -22.83
C PRO A 153 7.31 -5.08 -21.99
N ARG A 154 6.08 -5.08 -22.50
CA ARG A 154 4.97 -5.80 -21.87
C ARG A 154 5.44 -7.23 -21.63
N TYR A 155 5.09 -7.83 -20.49
CA TYR A 155 5.05 -9.28 -20.39
C TYR A 155 4.11 -9.75 -21.51
N THR A 156 4.67 -10.12 -22.66
CA THR A 156 3.95 -10.81 -23.72
C THR A 156 3.64 -12.18 -23.14
N GLN A 157 2.36 -12.43 -22.86
CA GLN A 157 1.88 -13.80 -22.73
C GLN A 157 2.05 -14.51 -24.07
#